data_AF-A0A841JSU4-F1
#
_entry.id   AF-A0A841JSU4-F1
#
_cell.length_a   1.000
_cell.length_b   1.000
_cell.length_c   1.000
_cell.angle_alpha   90.00
_cell.angle_beta   90.00
_cell.angle_gamma   90.00
#
_symmetry.space_group_name_H-M   'P 1'
#
loop_
_entity.id
_entity.type
_entity.pdbx_description
1 polymer ?
#
loop_
_entity_poly.entity_id
_entity_poly.type
_entity_poly.pdbx_seq_one_letter_code
_entity_poly.pdbx_strand_id
1 'polypeptide(L)'
;MISPAAKGERFLAVAGDVIKLIDVAMILKQRLGPIARRVPTREMPDWLVRLLARFMPDLRLIALELGNVRNLTNAKAKRILNWAPRSNEDCIVATAESLQRLGLLKA
;
A
#
# COMPACT_ATOMS: atom_id res chain seq x y z
N MET A 1 11.98 -20.31 -9.89
CA MET A 1 13.13 -19.92 -10.73
C MET A 1 14.31 -19.63 -9.82
N ILE A 2 15.51 -20.09 -10.18
CA ILE A 2 16.76 -19.83 -9.45
C ILE A 2 17.68 -19.08 -10.43
N SER A 3 18.08 -17.85 -10.09
CA SER A 3 19.03 -17.07 -10.90
C SER A 3 20.39 -17.06 -10.20
N PRO A 4 21.47 -17.55 -10.84
CA PRO A 4 22.82 -17.47 -10.28
C PRO A 4 23.23 -16.03 -9.94
N ALA A 5 22.75 -15.05 -10.72
CA ALA A 5 23.00 -13.62 -10.51
C ALA A 5 22.30 -13.03 -9.27
N ALA A 6 21.41 -13.79 -8.61
CA ALA A 6 20.76 -13.36 -7.38
C ALA A 6 21.57 -13.73 -6.11
N LYS A 7 22.60 -14.58 -6.23
CA LYS A 7 23.36 -15.08 -5.07
C LYS A 7 24.08 -13.94 -4.36
N GLY A 8 23.79 -13.76 -3.06
CA GLY A 8 24.38 -12.70 -2.24
C GLY A 8 23.75 -11.31 -2.41
N GLU A 9 22.74 -11.19 -3.29
CA GLU A 9 22.11 -9.90 -3.59
C GLU A 9 20.80 -9.71 -2.83
N ARG A 10 20.54 -8.46 -2.42
CA ARG A 10 19.25 -8.03 -1.85
C ARG A 10 18.42 -7.32 -2.91
N PHE A 11 17.12 -7.62 -2.92
CA PHE A 11 16.14 -7.05 -3.83
C PHE A 11 14.94 -6.52 -3.05
N LEU A 12 14.36 -5.41 -3.52
CA LEU A 12 13.12 -4.87 -2.99
C LEU A 12 11.95 -5.42 -3.82
N ALA A 13 11.03 -6.12 -3.14
CA ALA A 13 9.81 -6.65 -3.75
C ALA A 13 8.70 -5.58 -3.73
N VAL A 14 8.90 -4.51 -4.51
CA VAL A 14 7.90 -3.45 -4.71
C VAL A 14 7.39 -3.48 -6.14
N ALA A 15 6.10 -3.23 -6.35
CA ALA A 15 5.48 -3.27 -7.68
C ALA A 15 5.81 -2.01 -8.51
N GLY A 16 5.71 -0.84 -7.88
CA GLY A 16 6.03 0.45 -8.49
C GLY A 16 6.42 1.48 -7.44
N ASP A 17 6.11 2.73 -7.73
CA ASP A 17 6.37 3.85 -6.84
C ASP A 17 5.55 3.75 -5.55
N VAL A 18 6.00 4.49 -4.56
CA VAL A 18 5.29 4.62 -3.28
C VAL A 18 4.05 5.46 -3.49
N ILE A 19 2.90 4.91 -3.11
CA ILE A 19 1.61 5.58 -3.18
C ILE A 19 1.10 5.88 -1.78
N LYS A 20 0.30 6.94 -1.64
CA LYS A 20 -0.29 7.29 -0.35
C LYS A 20 -1.44 6.35 -0.02
N LEU A 21 -1.72 6.18 1.26
CA LEU A 21 -2.86 5.38 1.71
C LEU A 21 -4.21 5.96 1.22
N ILE A 22 -4.28 7.28 1.04
CA ILE A 22 -5.45 7.94 0.46
C ILE A 22 -5.66 7.56 -1.01
N ASP A 23 -4.58 7.39 -1.77
CA ASP A 23 -4.65 6.96 -3.17
C ASP A 23 -5.16 5.51 -3.25
N VAL A 24 -4.73 4.64 -2.33
CA VAL A 24 -5.27 3.28 -2.19
C VAL A 24 -6.79 3.31 -1.97
N ALA A 25 -7.27 4.18 -1.07
CA ALA A 25 -8.69 4.34 -0.82
C ALA A 25 -9.46 4.83 -2.06
N MET A 26 -8.88 5.77 -2.81
CA MET A 26 -9.44 6.28 -4.05
C MET A 26 -9.50 5.21 -5.15
N ILE A 27 -8.44 4.42 -5.33
CA ILE A 27 -8.40 3.28 -6.27
C ILE A 27 -9.52 2.30 -5.94
N LEU A 28 -9.67 1.92 -4.67
CA LEU A 28 -10.74 1.01 -4.23
C LEU A 28 -12.13 1.57 -4.56
N LYS A 29 -12.38 2.85 -4.28
CA LYS A 29 -13.65 3.52 -4.60
C LYS A 29 -13.95 3.53 -6.09
N GLN A 30 -12.96 3.91 -6.90
CA GLN A 30 -13.11 4.03 -8.35
C GLN A 30 -13.35 2.67 -9.01
N ARG A 31 -12.65 1.63 -8.57
CA ARG A 31 -12.66 0.32 -9.24
C ARG A 31 -13.72 -0.65 -8.72
N LEU A 32 -14.13 -0.56 -7.45
CA LEU A 32 -15.03 -1.54 -6.82
C LEU A 32 -16.43 -1.00 -6.52
N GLY A 33 -16.68 0.30 -6.71
CA GLY A 33 -17.99 0.92 -6.60
C GLY A 33 -18.72 0.59 -5.28
N PRO A 34 -19.90 -0.05 -5.31
CA PRO A 34 -20.69 -0.34 -4.10
C PRO A 34 -19.95 -1.15 -3.02
N ILE A 35 -19.05 -2.04 -3.43
CA ILE A 35 -18.26 -2.89 -2.51
C ILE A 35 -17.36 -2.01 -1.64
N ALA A 36 -16.81 -0.94 -2.20
CA ALA A 36 -15.96 0.01 -1.50
C ALA A 36 -16.74 1.15 -0.82
N ARG A 37 -18.07 1.05 -0.66
CA ARG A 37 -18.90 2.14 -0.09
C ARG A 37 -18.43 2.62 1.29
N ARG A 38 -17.87 1.72 2.10
CA ARG A 38 -17.37 2.03 3.46
C ARG A 38 -15.92 2.50 3.54
N VAL A 39 -15.19 2.47 2.43
CA VAL A 39 -13.80 2.92 2.41
C VAL A 39 -13.77 4.43 2.70
N PRO A 40 -13.03 4.88 3.72
CA PRO A 40 -12.88 6.31 4.01
C PRO A 40 -11.94 6.97 2.98
N THR A 41 -12.33 8.14 2.49
CA THR A 41 -11.55 8.92 1.51
C THR A 41 -11.23 10.34 1.99
N ARG A 42 -11.38 10.60 3.29
CA ARG A 42 -11.03 11.89 3.88
C ARG A 42 -9.67 11.78 4.56
N GLU A 43 -8.81 12.74 4.27
CA GLU A 43 -7.52 12.88 4.92
C GLU A 43 -7.66 13.73 6.19
N MET A 44 -7.01 13.31 7.27
CA MET A 44 -6.95 14.07 8.51
C MET A 44 -5.73 14.99 8.47
N PRO A 45 -5.85 16.27 8.87
CA PRO A 45 -4.69 17.15 8.93
C PRO A 45 -3.60 16.65 9.89
N ASP A 46 -2.33 16.76 9.49
CA ASP A 46 -1.18 16.31 10.28
C ASP A 46 -1.15 16.86 11.72
N TRP A 47 -1.47 18.14 11.89
CA TRP A 47 -1.49 18.77 13.21
C TRP A 47 -2.51 18.11 14.15
N LEU A 48 -3.64 17.67 13.60
CA LEU A 48 -4.70 17.00 14.34
C LEU A 48 -4.26 15.58 14.73
N VAL A 49 -3.60 14.85 13.83
CA VAL A 49 -2.99 13.55 14.15
C VAL A 49 -1.98 13.70 15.30
N ARG A 50 -1.11 14.71 15.24
CA ARG A 50 -0.11 14.99 16.30
C ARG A 50 -0.75 15.38 17.63
N LEU A 51 -1.90 16.05 17.61
CA LEU A 51 -2.67 16.35 18.82
C LEU A 51 -3.25 15.08 19.42
N LEU A 52 -3.97 14.29 18.62
CA LEU A 52 -4.66 13.08 19.06
C LEU A 52 -3.70 11.99 19.53
N ALA A 53 -2.49 11.89 18.97
CA ALA A 53 -1.46 10.94 19.38
C ALA A 53 -1.03 11.07 20.85
N ARG A 54 -1.26 12.22 21.49
CA ARG A 54 -1.03 12.40 22.93
C ARG A 54 -1.99 11.54 23.76
N PHE A 55 -3.23 11.42 23.31
CA PHE A 55 -4.32 10.73 24.00
C PHE A 55 -4.57 9.31 23.48
N MET A 56 -4.27 9.05 22.21
CA MET A 56 -4.50 7.76 21.54
C MET A 56 -3.17 7.05 21.26
N PRO A 57 -2.85 5.95 21.97
CA PRO A 57 -1.59 5.21 21.78
C PRO A 57 -1.38 4.73 20.34
N ASP A 58 -2.45 4.27 19.67
CA ASP A 58 -2.39 3.73 18.31
C ASP A 58 -1.92 4.77 17.27
N LEU A 59 -2.19 6.05 17.52
CA LEU A 59 -1.77 7.13 16.63
C LEU A 59 -0.32 7.57 16.85
N ARG A 60 0.34 7.15 17.93
CA ARG A 60 1.73 7.56 18.21
C ARG A 60 2.69 7.08 17.14
N LEU A 61 2.55 5.82 16.70
CA LEU A 61 3.37 5.27 15.62
C LEU A 61 3.12 5.99 14.29
N ILE A 62 1.85 6.27 13.99
CA ILE A 62 1.48 7.00 12.77
C ILE A 62 2.06 8.42 12.79
N ALA A 63 1.98 9.11 13.92
CA ALA A 63 2.49 10.48 14.08
C ALA A 63 4.01 10.58 13.87
N LEU A 64 4.78 9.52 14.18
CA LEU A 64 6.22 9.45 13.93
C LEU A 64 6.55 9.27 12.44
N GLU A 65 5.67 8.62 11.68
CA GLU A 65 5.85 8.37 10.25
C GLU A 65 5.25 9.48 9.35
N LEU A 66 4.54 10.46 9.92
CA LEU A 66 3.97 11.57 9.18
C LEU A 66 5.04 12.37 8.43
N GLY A 67 4.82 12.59 7.13
CA GLY A 67 5.73 13.29 6.24
C GLY A 67 6.92 12.45 5.75
N ASN A 68 7.06 11.21 6.22
CA ASN A 68 8.16 10.34 5.82
C ASN A 68 7.82 9.56 4.54
N VAL A 69 8.30 10.03 3.39
CA VAL A 69 8.17 9.32 2.12
C VAL A 69 9.41 8.48 1.88
N ARG A 70 9.31 7.18 2.16
CA ARG A 70 10.40 6.22 1.92
C ARG A 70 10.37 5.74 0.47
N ASN A 71 10.93 6.52 -0.45
CA ASN A 71 11.01 6.13 -1.86
C ASN A 71 11.73 4.78 -2.03
N LEU A 72 11.14 3.88 -2.81
CA LEU A 72 11.67 2.54 -3.08
C LEU A 72 11.71 2.32 -4.60
N THR A 73 12.63 1.48 -5.05
CA THR A 73 12.73 1.12 -6.48
C THR A 73 12.97 -0.38 -6.65
N ASN A 74 12.30 -0.95 -7.66
CA ASN A 74 12.50 -2.33 -8.10
C ASN A 74 13.41 -2.45 -9.34
N ALA A 75 14.09 -1.36 -9.75
CA ALA A 75 14.91 -1.34 -10.96
C ALA A 75 15.95 -2.47 -11.00
N LYS A 76 16.57 -2.79 -9.86
CA LYS A 76 17.52 -3.90 -9.75
C LYS A 76 16.86 -5.26 -10.00
N ALA A 77 15.68 -5.49 -9.44
CA ALA A 77 14.95 -6.74 -9.61
C ALA A 77 14.45 -6.90 -11.06
N LYS A 78 13.97 -5.82 -11.68
CA LYS A 78 13.64 -5.79 -13.12
C LYS A 78 14.85 -6.16 -13.97
N ARG A 79 16.01 -5.52 -13.74
CA ARG A 79 17.23 -5.72 -14.52
C ARG A 79 17.85 -7.11 -14.36
N ILE A 80 17.99 -7.59 -13.12
CA ILE A 80 18.77 -8.81 -12.82
C ILE A 80 17.91 -10.07 -12.88
N LEU A 81 16.63 -9.97 -12.48
CA LEU A 81 15.73 -11.12 -12.39
C LEU A 81 14.70 -11.15 -13.51
N ASN A 82 14.73 -10.18 -14.44
CA ASN A 82 13.68 -9.95 -15.45
C ASN A 82 12.29 -9.91 -14.82
N TRP A 83 12.18 -9.35 -13.61
CA TRP A 83 10.95 -9.37 -12.84
C TRP A 83 9.95 -8.33 -13.34
N ALA A 84 8.75 -8.76 -13.72
CA ALA A 84 7.65 -7.89 -14.12
C ALA A 84 6.50 -8.00 -13.08
N PRO A 85 6.47 -7.16 -12.03
CA PRO A 85 5.38 -7.16 -11.07
C PRO A 85 4.08 -6.63 -11.69
N ARG A 86 2.94 -7.06 -11.12
CA ARG A 86 1.64 -6.40 -11.36
C ARG A 86 1.68 -4.96 -10.87
N SER A 87 0.82 -4.10 -11.41
CA SER A 87 0.71 -2.71 -10.95
C SER A 87 0.20 -2.65 -9.51
N ASN A 88 0.49 -1.54 -8.81
CA ASN A 88 -0.05 -1.31 -7.46
C ASN A 88 -1.59 -1.37 -7.48
N GLU A 89 -2.21 -0.74 -8.47
CA GLU A 89 -3.66 -0.68 -8.65
C GLU A 89 -4.28 -2.08 -8.80
N ASP A 90 -3.72 -2.91 -9.69
CA ASP A 90 -4.23 -4.27 -9.92
C ASP A 90 -4.05 -5.15 -8.68
N CYS A 91 -2.92 -5.00 -7.98
CA CYS A 91 -2.70 -5.70 -6.71
C CYS A 91 -3.74 -5.32 -5.66
N ILE A 92 -4.01 -4.03 -5.48
CA ILE A 92 -5.00 -3.52 -4.51
C ILE A 92 -6.40 -4.05 -4.83
N VAL A 93 -6.82 -3.94 -6.09
CA VAL A 93 -8.13 -4.40 -6.55
C VAL A 93 -8.26 -5.91 -6.37
N ALA A 94 -7.28 -6.69 -6.84
CA ALA A 94 -7.31 -8.15 -6.72
C ALA A 94 -7.34 -8.62 -5.26
N THR A 95 -6.65 -7.93 -4.34
CA THR A 95 -6.74 -8.24 -2.90
C THR A 95 -8.14 -8.00 -2.37
N ALA A 96 -8.75 -6.84 -2.68
CA ALA A 96 -10.09 -6.51 -2.21
C ALA A 96 -11.17 -7.43 -2.79
N GLU A 97 -11.08 -7.80 -4.07
CA GLU A 97 -11.95 -8.81 -4.70
C GLU A 97 -11.81 -10.16 -4.02
N SER A 98 -10.58 -10.56 -3.67
CA SER A 98 -10.36 -11.81 -2.94
C SER A 98 -10.98 -11.79 -1.54
N LEU A 99 -10.87 -10.67 -0.81
CA LEU A 99 -11.52 -10.51 0.50
C LEU A 99 -13.05 -10.58 0.38
N GLN A 100 -13.62 -9.98 -0.67
CA GLN A 100 -15.05 -10.07 -0.95
C GLN A 100 -15.47 -11.51 -1.23
N ARG A 101 -14.78 -12.19 -2.15
CA ARG A 101 -15.09 -13.58 -2.54
C ARG A 101 -15.02 -14.54 -1.37
N LEU A 102 -14.10 -14.30 -0.43
CA LEU A 102 -13.96 -15.09 0.80
C LEU A 102 -14.96 -14.69 1.90
N GLY A 103 -15.81 -13.68 1.67
CA GLY A 103 -16.78 -13.23 2.66
C GLY A 103 -16.18 -12.53 3.87
N LEU A 104 -14.96 -11.98 3.75
CA LEU A 104 -14.20 -11.37 4.85
C LEU A 104 -14.49 -9.88 5.03
N LEU A 105 -15.33 -9.29 4.17
CA LEU A 105 -15.74 -7.89 4.27
C LEU A 105 -16.88 -7.74 5.28
N LYS A 106 -16.76 -6.79 6.20
CA LYS A 106 -17.83 -6.49 7.16
C LYS A 106 -19.01 -5.84 6.43
N ALA A 107 -20.18 -6.48 6.55
CA ALA A 107 -21.46 -6.06 5.98
C ALA A 107 -21.88 -4.67 6.42
#